data_AF-A0A7X8RBD2-F1
#
_entry.id   AF-A0A7X8RBD2-F1
#
_cell.length_a   1.000
_cell.length_b   1.000
_cell.length_c   1.000
_cell.angle_alpha   90.00
_cell.angle_beta   90.00
_cell.angle_gamma   90.00
#
_symmetry.space_group_name_H-M   'P 1'
#
loop_
_entity.id
_entity.type
_entity.pdbx_description
1 polymer ?
#
loop_
_entity_poly.entity_id
_entity_poly.type
_entity_poly.pdbx_seq_one_letter_code
_entity_poly.pdbx_strand_id
1 'polypeptide(L)'
;QVLRLEKEIGRLAPGYKADMILINLDQPHMTPRYDLMANLVYAGQASDVDTVIIDGNIVMENRQLQTIDEEKVLRQCRDIAQRLVQSDKA
;
A
#
# COMPACT_ATOMS: atom_id res chain seq x y z
N GLN A 1 -2.41 6.84 18.10
CA GLN A 1 -2.80 8.00 18.93
C GLN A 1 -3.81 8.91 18.26
N VAL A 2 -3.58 9.39 17.03
CA VAL A 2 -4.55 10.31 16.36
C VAL A 2 -5.91 9.65 16.09
N LEU A 3 -5.92 8.41 15.59
CA LEU A 3 -7.15 7.64 15.32
C LEU A 3 -7.67 6.86 16.53
N ARG A 4 -7.04 6.98 17.72
CA ARG A 4 -7.34 6.21 18.95
C ARG A 4 -7.22 4.67 18.82
N LEU A 5 -6.45 4.18 17.85
CA LEU A 5 -6.23 2.75 17.58
C LEU A 5 -4.90 2.21 18.13
N GLU A 6 -4.14 2.97 18.92
CA GLU A 6 -2.79 2.58 19.38
C GLU A 6 -2.73 1.34 20.29
N LYS A 7 -3.88 0.88 20.78
CA LYS A 7 -3.98 -0.39 21.53
C LYS A 7 -4.22 -1.60 20.63
N GLU A 8 -4.52 -1.37 19.37
CA GLU A 8 -4.92 -2.41 18.41
C GLU A 8 -3.95 -2.51 17.25
N ILE A 9 -3.39 -1.40 16.75
CA ILE A 9 -2.56 -1.37 15.53
C ILE A 9 -1.25 -0.61 15.72
N GLY A 10 -0.37 -0.67 14.71
CA GLY A 10 0.87 0.11 14.64
C GLY A 10 2.05 -0.49 15.41
N ARG A 11 1.93 -1.73 15.89
CA ARG A 11 3.02 -2.49 16.53
C ARG A 11 2.95 -3.96 16.10
N LEU A 12 4.11 -4.53 15.79
CA LEU A 12 4.26 -5.97 15.59
C LEU A 12 4.51 -6.64 16.95
N ALA A 13 3.43 -6.93 17.67
CA ALA A 13 3.48 -7.57 18.99
C ALA A 13 2.20 -8.39 19.26
N PRO A 14 2.25 -9.43 20.11
CA PRO A 14 1.05 -10.17 20.49
C PRO A 14 -0.05 -9.25 21.05
N GLY A 15 -1.30 -9.54 20.71
CA GLY A 15 -2.46 -8.74 21.10
C GLY A 15 -2.78 -7.55 20.17
N TYR A 16 -1.90 -7.23 19.21
CA TYR A 16 -2.18 -6.28 18.13
C TYR A 16 -2.72 -7.00 16.89
N LYS A 17 -3.52 -6.29 16.09
CA LYS A 17 -3.99 -6.76 14.78
C LYS A 17 -2.80 -7.01 13.86
N ALA A 18 -2.94 -7.99 12.99
CA ALA A 18 -1.92 -8.35 12.00
C ALA A 18 -1.99 -7.39 10.78
N ASP A 19 -1.68 -6.12 11.02
CA ASP A 19 -1.55 -5.08 10.00
C ASP A 19 -0.07 -4.93 9.62
N MET A 20 0.30 -5.39 8.43
CA MET A 20 1.70 -5.37 8.00
C MET A 20 1.87 -5.40 6.49
N ILE A 21 3.06 -5.01 6.06
CA ILE A 21 3.49 -5.09 4.66
C ILE A 21 4.79 -5.89 4.56
N LEU A 22 4.95 -6.63 3.48
CA LEU A 22 6.20 -7.26 3.09
C LEU A 22 6.84 -6.40 2.01
N ILE A 23 8.12 -6.09 2.17
CA ILE A 23 8.87 -5.19 1.28
C ILE A 23 9.97 -5.99 0.60
N ASN A 24 10.04 -5.89 -0.73
CA ASN A 24 11.12 -6.45 -1.52
C ASN A 24 12.36 -5.54 -1.41
N LEU A 25 13.40 -6.05 -0.74
CA LEU A 25 14.66 -5.34 -0.53
C LEU A 25 15.70 -5.59 -1.63
N ASP A 26 15.37 -6.41 -2.63
CA ASP A 26 16.22 -6.73 -3.77
C ASP A 26 15.92 -5.81 -4.96
N GLN A 27 16.13 -4.52 -4.73
CA GLN A 27 15.92 -3.47 -5.72
C GLN A 27 17.20 -2.62 -5.86
N PRO A 28 17.51 -2.10 -7.07
CA PRO A 28 18.70 -1.29 -7.29
C PRO A 28 18.81 -0.09 -6.35
N HIS A 29 17.70 0.62 -6.10
CA HIS A 29 17.68 1.79 -5.20
C HIS A 29 17.79 1.44 -3.72
N MET A 30 17.66 0.16 -3.35
CA MET A 30 17.89 -0.34 -1.99
C MET A 30 19.33 -0.76 -1.74
N THR A 31 20.21 -0.71 -2.75
CA THR A 31 21.60 -1.18 -2.67
C THR A 31 22.59 0.00 -2.69
N PRO A 32 23.57 0.05 -1.77
CA PRO A 32 23.87 -0.91 -0.69
C PRO A 32 22.97 -0.78 0.54
N ARG A 33 22.85 -1.85 1.34
CA ARG A 33 22.04 -1.93 2.57
C ARG A 33 22.87 -1.71 3.83
N TYR A 34 23.45 -0.52 3.99
CA TYR A 34 24.24 -0.20 5.20
C TYR A 34 23.36 -0.02 6.43
N ASP A 35 22.21 0.63 6.28
CA ASP A 35 21.20 0.81 7.33
C ASP A 35 19.81 0.62 6.70
N LEU A 36 19.17 -0.50 7.02
CA LEU A 36 17.87 -0.83 6.44
C LEU A 36 16.77 0.17 6.82
N MET A 37 16.84 0.77 8.01
CA MET A 37 15.85 1.76 8.44
C MET A 37 16.02 3.06 7.66
N ALA A 38 17.26 3.52 7.50
CA ALA A 38 17.55 4.67 6.65
C ALA A 38 17.14 4.40 5.20
N ASN A 39 17.45 3.23 4.65
CA ASN A 39 17.03 2.84 3.30
C ASN A 39 15.50 2.85 3.18
N LEU A 40 14.77 2.31 4.15
CA LEU A 40 13.31 2.30 4.14
C LEU A 40 12.71 3.72 4.16
N VAL A 41 13.28 4.62 4.97
CA VAL A 41 12.79 6.01 5.12
C VAL A 41 13.15 6.88 3.92
N TYR A 42 14.36 6.74 3.38
CA TYR A 42 14.91 7.70 2.40
C TYR A 42 14.95 7.17 0.97
N ALA A 43 15.04 5.86 0.77
CA ALA A 43 15.11 5.24 -0.55
C ALA A 43 13.86 4.42 -0.89
N GLY A 44 13.10 3.98 0.12
CA GLY A 44 11.92 3.14 -0.05
C GLY A 44 10.84 3.77 -0.91
N GLN A 45 10.26 2.95 -1.80
CA GLN A 45 9.21 3.33 -2.72
C GLN A 45 7.97 2.45 -2.52
N ALA A 46 6.80 2.97 -2.88
CA ALA A 46 5.56 2.19 -2.84
C ALA A 46 5.61 0.94 -3.75
N SER A 47 6.42 0.97 -4.81
CA SER A 47 6.69 -0.18 -5.68
C SER A 47 7.44 -1.31 -5.01
N ASP A 48 8.07 -1.08 -3.87
CA ASP A 48 8.81 -2.12 -3.14
C ASP A 48 7.88 -2.97 -2.28
N VAL A 49 6.66 -2.51 -2.02
CA VAL A 49 5.66 -3.28 -1.30
C VAL A 49 5.18 -4.44 -2.18
N ASP A 50 5.36 -5.66 -1.68
CA ASP A 50 5.03 -6.89 -2.37
C ASP A 50 3.67 -7.44 -1.92
N THR A 51 3.47 -7.54 -0.60
CA THR A 51 2.30 -8.15 0.02
C THR A 51 1.78 -7.23 1.13
N VAL A 52 0.45 -7.11 1.24
CA VAL A 52 -0.24 -6.28 2.25
C VAL A 52 -1.25 -7.15 3.00
N ILE A 53 -1.18 -7.07 4.33
CA ILE A 53 -2.04 -7.83 5.25
C ILE A 53 -2.76 -6.83 6.16
N ILE A 54 -4.08 -6.97 6.27
CA ILE A 54 -4.93 -6.15 7.13
C ILE A 54 -5.76 -7.08 8.02
N ASP A 55 -5.59 -6.94 9.34
CA ASP A 55 -6.24 -7.78 10.35
C ASP A 55 -6.10 -9.29 10.05
N GLY A 56 -4.92 -9.70 9.55
CA GLY A 56 -4.61 -11.08 9.18
C GLY A 56 -5.10 -11.51 7.80
N ASN A 57 -5.81 -10.67 7.06
CA ASN A 57 -6.28 -10.97 5.71
C ASN A 57 -5.31 -10.41 4.67
N ILE A 58 -4.87 -11.25 3.74
CA ILE A 58 -4.04 -10.83 2.61
C ILE A 58 -4.92 -10.07 1.61
N VAL A 59 -4.66 -8.77 1.43
CA VAL A 59 -5.42 -7.92 0.50
C VAL A 59 -4.65 -7.65 -0.81
N MET A 60 -3.33 -7.84 -0.78
CA MET A 60 -2.44 -7.85 -1.94
C MET A 60 -1.36 -8.91 -1.72
N GLU A 61 -1.07 -9.71 -2.73
CA GLU A 61 -0.02 -10.75 -2.70
C GLU A 61 0.77 -10.73 -4.00
N ASN A 62 2.11 -10.77 -3.96
CA ASN A 62 2.96 -10.68 -5.15
C ASN A 62 2.56 -9.50 -6.08
N ARG A 63 2.21 -8.36 -5.46
CA ARG A 63 1.74 -7.14 -6.14
C ARG A 63 0.42 -7.29 -6.91
N GLN A 64 -0.37 -8.32 -6.64
CA GLN A 64 -1.71 -8.52 -7.21
C GLN A 64 -2.78 -8.28 -6.12
N LEU A 65 -3.71 -7.35 -6.37
CA LEU A 65 -4.81 -7.08 -5.46
C LEU A 65 -5.78 -8.27 -5.41
N GLN A 66 -6.14 -8.69 -4.20
CA GLN A 66 -7.01 -9.85 -3.97
C GLN A 66 -8.47 -9.45 -3.73
N THR A 67 -8.72 -8.17 -3.45
CA THR A 67 -10.04 -7.68 -2.98
C THR A 67 -10.65 -6.64 -3.92
N ILE A 68 -9.93 -6.23 -4.96
CA ILE A 68 -10.32 -5.17 -5.89
C ILE A 68 -10.14 -5.66 -7.33
N ASP A 69 -11.15 -5.43 -8.17
CA ASP A 69 -11.04 -5.56 -9.62
C ASP A 69 -10.45 -4.26 -10.19
N GLU A 70 -9.15 -4.27 -10.45
CA GLU A 70 -8.40 -3.10 -10.95
C GLU A 70 -8.95 -2.58 -12.27
N GLU A 71 -9.30 -3.46 -13.21
CA GLU A 71 -9.80 -3.06 -14.52
C GLU A 71 -11.14 -2.33 -14.41
N LYS A 72 -12.03 -2.84 -13.55
CA LYS A 72 -13.32 -2.22 -13.26
C LYS A 72 -13.13 -0.85 -12.61
N VAL A 73 -12.26 -0.73 -11.61
CA VAL A 73 -11.98 0.54 -10.95
C VAL A 73 -11.43 1.56 -11.95
N LEU A 74 -10.42 1.18 -12.74
CA LEU A 74 -9.83 2.07 -13.74
C LEU A 74 -10.85 2.51 -14.80
N ARG A 75 -11.78 1.63 -15.19
CA ARG A 75 -12.89 1.99 -16.08
C ARG A 75 -13.79 3.05 -15.46
N GLN A 76 -14.22 2.84 -14.22
CA GLN A 76 -15.05 3.80 -13.49
C GLN A 76 -14.35 5.16 -13.35
N CYS A 77 -13.06 5.18 -13.06
CA CYS A 77 -12.26 6.41 -13.01
C CYS A 77 -12.26 7.16 -14.35
N ARG A 78 -12.09 6.44 -15.47
CA ARG A 78 -12.14 7.06 -16.81
C ARG A 78 -13.51 7.64 -17.11
N ASP A 79 -14.58 6.93 -16.79
CA ASP A 79 -15.95 7.40 -17.02
C ASP A 79 -16.25 8.65 -16.18
N ILE A 80 -15.78 8.71 -14.94
CA ILE A 80 -15.88 9.90 -14.09
C ILE A 80 -15.10 11.07 -14.68
N ALA A 81 -13.86 10.86 -15.10
CA ALA A 81 -13.02 11.90 -15.68
C ALA A 81 -13.64 12.49 -16.96
N GLN A 82 -14.20 11.64 -17.83
CA GLN A 82 -14.92 12.08 -19.02
C GLN A 82 -16.12 12.99 -18.69
N ARG A 83 -16.91 12.63 -17.67
CA ARG A 83 -18.04 13.46 -17.23
C ARG A 83 -17.60 14.83 -16.74
N LEU A 84 -16.54 14.89 -15.92
CA LEU A 84 -16.00 16.16 -15.40
C LEU A 84 -15.56 17.11 -16.52
N VAL A 85 -14.82 16.58 -17.51
CA VAL A 85 -14.36 17.38 -18.65
C VAL A 85 -15.51 17.87 -19.54
N GLN A 86 -16.61 17.12 -19.60
CA GLN A 86 -17.80 17.52 -20.36
C GLN A 86 -18.65 18.56 -19.62
N SER A 87 -18.78 18.43 -18.29
CA SER A 87 -19.52 19.40 -17.47
C SER A 87 -18.84 20.77 -17.38
N ASP A 88 -17.51 20.84 -17.44
CA ASP A 88 -16.77 22.11 -17.43
C ASP A 88 -16.86 22.88 -18.77
N LYS A 89 -17.39 22.24 -19.82
CA LYS A 89 -17.57 22.85 -21.15
C LYS A 89 -18.99 23.40 -21.39
N ALA A 90 -19.89 23.28 -20.41
CA ALA A 90 -21.25 23.83 -20.43
C ALA A 90 -21.33 25.14 -19.62
#